data_AF-A0A356IJ79-F1
#
_entry.id   AF-A0A356IJ79-F1
#
_cell.length_a   1.000
_cell.length_b   1.000
_cell.length_c   1.000
_cell.angle_alpha   90.00
_cell.angle_beta   90.00
_cell.angle_gamma   90.00
#
_symmetry.space_group_name_H-M   'P 1'
#
loop_
_entity.id
_entity.type
_entity.pdbx_description
1 polymer ?
#
loop_
_entity_poly.entity_id
_entity_poly.type
_entity_poly.pdbx_seq_one_letter_code
_entity_poly.pdbx_strand_id
1 'polypeptide(L)'
;EIRTPMNGILGMLELIDKPGLDAVQRHYVDIARRSGRTLLDLINDVLDLSKIESGKLELEKKPFSLRELTEDLCSLYSQQVQNKH
;
A
#
# COMPACT_ATOMS: atom_id res chain seq x y z
N GLU A 1 -15.30 -0.14 -8.80
CA GLU A 1 -15.20 1.34 -8.93
C GLU A 1 -14.61 2.05 -7.71
N ILE A 2 -14.44 1.39 -6.56
CA ILE A 2 -14.00 2.02 -5.30
C ILE A 2 -12.53 2.51 -5.34
N ARG A 3 -11.69 1.95 -6.23
CA ARG A 3 -10.28 2.35 -6.37
C ARG A 3 -10.11 3.81 -6.83
N THR A 4 -10.95 4.29 -7.75
CA THR A 4 -10.88 5.65 -8.29
C THR A 4 -11.10 6.74 -7.22
N PRO A 5 -12.17 6.71 -6.41
CA PRO A 5 -12.36 7.70 -5.35
C PRO A 5 -11.29 7.60 -4.26
N MET A 6 -10.83 6.39 -3.91
CA MET A 6 -9.76 6.21 -2.92
C MET A 6 -8.42 6.80 -3.37
N ASN A 7 -8.04 6.57 -4.62
CA ASN A 7 -6.83 7.17 -5.20
C ASN A 7 -6.95 8.70 -5.26
N GLY A 8 -8.15 9.23 -5.54
CA GLY A 8 -8.43 10.67 -5.48
C GLY A 8 -8.18 11.24 -4.08
N ILE A 9 -8.69 10.61 -3.02
CA ILE A 9 -8.49 11.05 -1.63
C ILE A 9 -7.01 11.01 -1.25
N LEU A 10 -6.29 9.93 -1.56
CA LEU A 10 -4.87 9.82 -1.27
C LEU A 10 -4.04 10.88 -2.00
N GLY A 11 -4.34 11.13 -3.28
CA GLY A 11 -3.70 12.20 -4.04
C GLY A 11 -3.93 13.58 -3.44
N MET A 12 -5.15 13.86 -2.94
CA MET A 12 -5.42 15.13 -2.25
C MET A 12 -4.64 15.26 -0.94
N LEU A 13 -4.52 14.18 -0.17
CA LEU A 13 -3.72 14.16 1.07
C LEU A 13 -2.21 14.34 0.81
N GLU A 14 -1.70 13.88 -0.34
CA GLU A 14 -0.33 14.16 -0.78
C GLU A 14 -0.15 15.62 -1.19
N LEU A 15 -1.13 16.23 -1.86
CA LEU A 15 -1.07 17.64 -2.25
C LEU A 15 -1.14 18.60 -1.05
N ILE A 16 -1.86 18.21 0.02
CA ILE A 16 -1.99 18.99 1.26
C ILE A 16 -0.72 18.91 2.12
N ASP A 17 0.04 17.81 2.05
CA ASP A 17 1.30 17.64 2.81
C ASP A 17 2.48 18.39 2.18
N LYS A 18 2.28 19.67 1.91
CA LYS A 18 3.28 20.63 1.48
C LYS A 18 3.74 21.48 2.68
N PRO A 19 4.87 22.20 2.57
CA PRO A 19 5.30 23.12 3.61
C PRO A 19 4.20 24.13 3.96
N GLY A 20 3.91 24.32 5.25
CA GLY A 20 2.87 25.26 5.72
C GLY A 20 1.86 24.66 6.71
N LEU A 21 1.80 23.33 6.85
CA LEU A 21 0.98 22.70 7.88
C LEU A 21 1.59 22.87 9.27
N ASP A 22 0.75 23.20 10.26
CA ASP A 22 1.13 23.08 11.66
C ASP A 22 1.24 21.61 12.10
N ALA A 23 1.77 21.37 13.31
CA ALA A 23 2.01 20.02 13.81
C ALA A 23 0.73 19.18 13.97
N VAL A 24 -0.40 19.81 14.33
CA VAL A 24 -1.68 19.13 14.54
C VAL A 24 -2.29 18.76 13.19
N GLN A 25 -2.28 19.68 12.24
CA GLN A 25 -2.73 19.44 10.86
C GLN A 25 -1.92 18.33 10.21
N ARG A 26 -0.59 18.36 10.33
CA ARG A 26 0.29 17.31 9.81
C ARG A 26 -0.04 15.95 10.41
N HIS A 27 -0.27 15.90 11.72
CA HIS A 27 -0.67 14.67 12.40
C HIS A 27 -2.00 14.10 11.86
N TYR A 28 -3.01 14.95 11.65
CA TYR A 28 -4.29 14.51 11.07
C TYR A 28 -4.15 14.05 9.62
N VAL A 29 -3.36 14.74 8.79
CA VAL A 29 -3.07 14.33 7.41
C VAL A 29 -2.36 12.97 7.39
N ASP A 30 -1.41 12.74 8.29
CA ASP A 30 -0.73 11.45 8.42
C ASP A 30 -1.67 10.32 8.84
N ILE A 31 -2.56 10.57 9.80
CA ILE A 31 -3.60 9.61 10.19
C ILE A 31 -4.51 9.30 9.01
N ALA A 32 -5.06 10.31 8.35
CA ALA A 32 -5.95 10.14 7.21
C ALA A 32 -5.28 9.35 6.08
N ARG A 33 -4.00 9.64 5.79
CA ARG A 33 -3.24 8.95 4.76
C ARG A 33 -2.97 7.49 5.12
N ARG A 34 -2.62 7.20 6.38
CA ARG A 34 -2.44 5.82 6.86
C ARG A 34 -3.75 5.04 6.75
N SER A 35 -4.84 5.60 7.27
CA SER A 35 -6.17 4.97 7.20
C SER A 35 -6.64 4.75 5.76
N GLY A 36 -6.42 5.72 4.87
CA GLY A 36 -6.77 5.61 3.46
C GLY A 36 -6.00 4.50 2.75
N ARG A 37 -4.70 4.36 3.05
CA ARG A 37 -3.88 3.25 2.52
C ARG A 37 -4.35 1.90 3.04
N THR A 38 -4.56 1.76 4.35
CA THR A 38 -5.09 0.53 4.94
C THR A 38 -6.44 0.14 4.34
N LEU A 39 -7.35 1.09 4.12
CA LEU A 39 -8.63 0.81 3.49
C LEU A 39 -8.47 0.36 2.03
N LEU A 40 -7.57 0.99 1.28
CA LEU A 40 -7.29 0.59 -0.11
C LEU A 40 -6.71 -0.83 -0.18
N ASP A 41 -5.82 -1.19 0.73
CA ASP A 41 -5.25 -2.54 0.83
C ASP A 41 -6.36 -3.57 1.11
N LEU A 42 -7.23 -3.31 2.10
CA LEU A 42 -8.38 -4.18 2.38
C LEU A 42 -9.32 -4.34 1.18
N ILE A 43 -9.57 -3.26 0.44
CA ILE A 43 -10.38 -3.32 -0.78
C ILE A 43 -9.70 -4.19 -1.84
N ASN A 44 -8.37 -4.07 -2.00
CA ASN A 44 -7.63 -4.91 -2.95
C ASN A 44 -7.69 -6.39 -2.54
N ASP A 45 -7.53 -6.71 -1.25
CA ASP A 45 -7.62 -8.07 -0.73
C ASP A 45 -9.00 -8.72 -1.01
N VAL A 46 -10.08 -7.97 -0.79
CA VAL A 46 -11.45 -8.44 -1.08
C VAL A 46 -11.65 -8.68 -2.58
N LEU A 47 -11.11 -7.80 -3.43
CA LEU A 47 -11.20 -7.96 -4.88
C LEU A 47 -10.40 -9.16 -5.38
N ASP A 48 -9.21 -9.39 -4.81
CA ASP A 48 -8.38 -10.53 -5.19
C ASP A 48 -8.98 -11.85 -4.71
N LEU A 49 -9.56 -11.90 -3.51
CA LEU A 49 -10.36 -13.04 -3.05
C LEU A 49 -11.54 -13.31 -4.00
N SER A 50 -12.27 -12.27 -4.41
CA SER A 50 -13.38 -12.41 -5.36
C SER A 50 -12.95 -12.98 -6.72
N LYS A 51 -11.76 -12.63 -7.21
CA LYS A 51 -11.19 -13.22 -8.44
C LYS A 51 -10.86 -14.69 -8.25
N ILE A 52 -10.29 -15.05 -7.09
CA ILE A 52 -9.97 -16.44 -6.75
C ILE A 52 -11.24 -17.29 -6.72
N GLU A 53 -12.25 -16.86 -5.97
CA GLU A 53 -13.51 -17.60 -5.79
C GLU A 53 -14.30 -17.74 -7.11
N SER A 54 -14.25 -16.73 -7.96
CA SER A 54 -14.89 -16.78 -9.29
C SER A 54 -14.05 -17.52 -10.35
N GLY A 55 -12.89 -18.08 -9.98
CA GLY A 55 -11.99 -18.79 -10.91
C GLY A 55 -11.33 -17.88 -11.95
N LYS A 56 -11.31 -16.57 -11.72
CA LYS A 56 -10.77 -15.53 -12.62
C LYS A 56 -9.35 -15.09 -12.25
N LEU A 57 -8.70 -15.74 -11.30
CA LEU A 57 -7.29 -15.50 -11.01
C LEU A 57 -6.43 -16.16 -12.09
N GLU A 58 -5.65 -15.35 -12.81
CA GLU A 58 -4.70 -15.82 -13.81
C GLU A 58 -3.27 -15.57 -13.33
N LEU A 59 -2.41 -16.60 -13.43
CA LEU A 59 -1.00 -16.46 -13.11
C LEU A 59 -0.24 -15.92 -14.33
N GLU A 60 0.45 -14.81 -14.13
CA GLU A 60 1.36 -14.27 -15.14
C GLU A 60 2.62 -15.14 -15.22
N LYS A 61 2.88 -15.74 -16.39
CA LYS A 61 4.11 -16.49 -16.67
C LYS A 61 5.12 -15.58 -17.34
N LYS A 62 6.09 -15.09 -16.57
CA LYS A 62 7.22 -14.29 -17.07
C LYS A 62 8.55 -14.78 -16.48
N PRO A 63 9.67 -14.67 -17.20
CA PRO A 63 10.99 -14.86 -16.61
C PRO A 63 11.19 -13.87 -15.46
N PHE A 64 11.70 -14.35 -14.33
CA PHE A 64 12.08 -13.51 -13.19
C PHE A 64 13.33 -14.09 -12.50
N SER A 65 14.10 -13.24 -11.84
CA SER A 65 15.25 -13.66 -11.03
C SER A 65 14.79 -14.00 -9.62
N LEU A 66 14.89 -15.29 -9.26
CA LEU A 66 14.58 -15.72 -7.89
C LEU A 66 15.53 -15.07 -6.87
N ARG A 67 16.80 -14.86 -7.24
CA ARG A 67 17.80 -14.21 -6.39
C ARG A 67 17.39 -12.79 -6.05
N GLU A 68 17.09 -11.98 -7.05
CA GLU A 68 16.68 -10.57 -6.85
C GLU A 68 15.43 -10.49 -5.98
N LEU A 69 14.42 -11.34 -6.26
CA LEU A 69 13.21 -11.40 -5.45
C LEU A 69 13.51 -11.71 -3.98
N THR A 70 14.40 -12.67 -3.70
CA THR A 70 14.78 -12.99 -2.33
C THR A 70 15.60 -11.89 -1.65
N GLU A 71 16.47 -11.21 -2.39
CA GLU A 71 17.27 -10.08 -1.88
C GLU A 71 16.39 -8.88 -1.53
N ASP A 72 15.40 -8.57 -2.37
CA ASP A 72 14.39 -7.53 -2.11
C ASP A 72 13.58 -7.83 -0.85
N LEU A 73 13.15 -9.09 -0.68
CA LEU A 73 12.46 -9.54 0.52
C LEU A 73 13.34 -9.38 1.77
N CYS A 74 14.60 -9.83 1.73
CA CYS A 74 15.53 -9.68 2.84
C CYS A 74 15.75 -8.20 3.20
N SER A 75 15.89 -7.32 2.19
CA SER A 75 16.02 -5.88 2.39
C SER A 75 14.78 -5.29 3.07
N LEU A 76 13.58 -5.61 2.59
CA LEU A 76 12.31 -5.11 3.15
C LEU A 76 12.15 -5.44 4.64
N TYR A 77 12.51 -6.66 5.04
CA TYR A 77 12.36 -7.13 6.42
C TYR A 77 13.55 -6.81 7.33
N SER A 78 14.70 -6.41 6.77
CA SER A 78 15.92 -6.13 7.55
C SER A 78 15.70 -5.08 8.64
N GLN A 79 15.00 -3.99 8.32
CA GLN A 79 14.67 -2.93 9.29
C GLN A 79 13.73 -3.44 10.41
N GLN A 80 12.79 -4.32 10.10
CA GLN A 80 11.86 -4.87 11.08
C GLN A 80 12.56 -5.82 12.07
N VAL A 81 13.56 -6.57 11.58
CA VAL A 81 14.41 -7.42 12.41
C VAL A 81 15.31 -6.58 13.31
N GLN A 82 15.93 -5.52 12.77
CA GLN A 82 16.76 -4.60 13.54
C GLN A 82 16.00 -3.90 14.66
N ASN A 83 14.74 -3.51 14.44
CA ASN A 83 13.91 -2.87 15.45
C ASN A 83 13.35 -3.82 16.53
N LYS A 84 13.53 -5.14 16.37
CA LYS A 84 13.12 -6.16 17.35
C LYS A 84 14.24 -6.58 18.32
N HIS A 85 15.47 -6.13 18.08
CA HIS A 85 16.66 -6.39 18.90
C HIS A 85 17.21 -5.08 19.47
#